data_AF-A0A955B3E3-F1
#
_entry.id   AF-A0A955B3E3-F1
#
_cell.length_a   1.000
_cell.length_b   1.000
_cell.length_c   1.000
_cell.angle_alpha   90.00
_cell.angle_beta   90.00
_cell.angle_gamma   90.00
#
_symmetry.space_group_name_H-M   'P 1'
#
loop_
_entity.id
_entity.type
_entity.pdbx_description
1 polymer ?
#
loop_
_entity_poly.entity_id
_entity_poly.type
_entity_poly.pdbx_seq_one_letter_code
_entity_poly.pdbx_strand_id
1 'polypeptide(L)'
;MVKQRKFVTVDGNEAAAHIAHLTNEVIAIYPITPASPMGELADAWSAARRPNLWGVVPEVIEMQSEGGAAGAVHGALQTGALTTTFTASQGLLLMIPNMYKIAG
;
A
#
# COMPACT_ATOMS: atom_id res chain seq x y z
N MET A 1 8.35 30.70 11.82
CA MET A 1 6.92 30.58 11.41
C MET A 1 6.38 29.28 11.98
N VAL A 2 5.34 29.33 12.81
CA VAL A 2 4.65 28.11 13.27
C VAL A 2 3.84 27.57 12.09
N LYS A 3 4.17 26.36 11.62
CA LYS A 3 3.44 25.71 10.52
C LYS A 3 2.01 25.41 11.01
N GLN A 4 1.00 26.03 10.40
CA GLN A 4 -0.39 25.76 10.76
C GLN A 4 -0.72 24.28 10.52
N ARG A 5 -1.36 23.65 11.50
CA ARG A 5 -1.86 22.27 11.36
C ARG A 5 -3.08 22.29 10.46
N LYS A 6 -3.03 21.55 9.35
CA LYS A 6 -4.17 21.31 8.48
C LYS A 6 -4.98 20.15 9.07
N PHE A 7 -6.18 20.42 9.52
CA PHE A 7 -7.15 19.39 9.91
C PHE A 7 -7.99 19.02 8.69
N VAL A 8 -8.29 17.74 8.55
CA VAL A 8 -9.14 17.18 7.47
C VAL A 8 -10.10 16.17 8.09
N THR A 9 -11.29 16.06 7.51
CA THR A 9 -12.26 15.02 7.85
C THR A 9 -12.12 13.92 6.81
N VAL A 10 -11.69 12.73 7.26
CA VAL A 10 -11.45 11.56 6.43
C VAL A 10 -11.88 10.31 7.20
N ASP A 11 -12.15 9.21 6.49
CA ASP A 11 -12.34 7.92 7.14
C ASP A 11 -11.00 7.21 7.43
N GLY A 12 -11.07 6.04 8.06
CA GLY A 12 -9.89 5.26 8.42
C GLY A 12 -9.10 4.71 7.22
N ASN A 13 -9.78 4.31 6.15
CA ASN A 13 -9.14 3.80 4.94
C ASN A 13 -8.37 4.92 4.24
N GLU A 14 -9.00 6.09 4.07
CA GLU A 14 -8.33 7.24 3.47
C GLU A 14 -7.13 7.69 4.31
N ALA A 15 -7.27 7.73 5.64
CA ALA A 15 -6.17 8.07 6.53
C ALA A 15 -4.98 7.09 6.42
N ALA A 16 -5.26 5.78 6.38
CA ALA A 16 -4.25 4.74 6.26
C ALA A 16 -3.57 4.76 4.88
N ALA A 17 -4.36 4.80 3.81
CA ALA A 17 -3.87 4.87 2.44
C ALA A 17 -3.00 6.12 2.23
N HIS A 18 -3.41 7.26 2.79
CA HIS A 18 -2.68 8.53 2.64
C HIS A 18 -1.24 8.41 3.15
N ILE A 19 -1.04 7.79 4.31
CA ILE A 19 0.31 7.59 4.86
C ILE A 19 1.06 6.53 4.05
N ALA A 20 0.42 5.40 3.72
CA ALA A 20 1.04 4.33 2.93
C ALA A 20 1.54 4.84 1.57
N HIS A 21 0.74 5.62 0.84
CA HIS A 21 1.14 6.26 -0.42
C HIS A 21 2.33 7.21 -0.26
N LEU A 22 2.36 7.95 0.85
CA LEU A 22 3.43 8.90 1.12
C LEU A 22 4.76 8.23 1.50
N THR A 23 4.74 7.03 2.08
CA THR A 23 5.94 6.38 2.62
C THR A 23 6.53 5.31 1.69
N ASN A 24 5.77 4.82 0.72
CA ASN A 24 6.15 3.66 -0.09
C ASN A 24 6.38 4.01 -1.56
N GLU A 25 7.20 3.20 -2.21
CA GLU A 25 7.56 3.28 -3.62
C GLU A 25 6.80 2.25 -4.46
N VAL A 26 6.50 1.09 -3.87
CA VAL A 26 5.72 0.02 -4.51
C VAL A 26 4.52 -0.32 -3.63
N ILE A 27 3.36 -0.53 -4.25
CA ILE A 27 2.11 -0.90 -3.58
C ILE A 27 1.48 -2.07 -4.37
N ALA A 28 1.69 -3.30 -3.88
CA ALA A 28 1.06 -4.47 -4.47
C ALA A 28 -0.33 -4.66 -3.83
N ILE A 29 -1.38 -4.83 -4.64
CA ILE A 29 -2.76 -4.88 -4.16
C ILE A 29 -3.53 -6.06 -4.72
N TYR A 30 -4.60 -6.43 -4.01
CA TYR A 30 -5.67 -7.28 -4.49
C TYR A 30 -6.97 -6.90 -3.74
N PRO A 31 -8.12 -6.76 -4.43
CA PRO A 31 -9.33 -6.24 -3.81
C PRO A 31 -9.97 -7.24 -2.83
N ILE A 32 -10.18 -6.80 -1.58
CA ILE A 32 -10.97 -7.51 -0.57
C ILE A 32 -11.64 -6.53 0.41
N THR A 33 -12.95 -6.68 0.62
CA THR A 33 -13.71 -5.87 1.59
C THR A 33 -13.26 -6.18 3.02
N PRO A 34 -13.06 -5.18 3.91
CA PRO A 34 -13.27 -3.74 3.74
C PRO A 34 -12.01 -2.94 3.34
N ALA A 35 -10.93 -3.61 2.94
CA ALA A 35 -9.62 -3.01 2.68
C ALA A 35 -9.46 -2.44 1.25
N SER A 36 -10.30 -2.85 0.29
CA SER A 36 -10.22 -2.40 -1.12
C SER A 36 -10.10 -0.88 -1.30
N PRO A 37 -10.84 -0.02 -0.56
CA PRO A 37 -10.76 1.42 -0.75
C PRO A 37 -9.35 1.99 -0.57
N MET A 38 -8.50 1.37 0.26
CA MET A 38 -7.11 1.82 0.43
C MET A 38 -6.28 1.64 -0.84
N GLY A 39 -6.46 0.50 -1.54
CA GLY A 39 -5.78 0.22 -2.81
C GLY A 39 -6.28 1.12 -3.93
N GLU A 40 -7.60 1.31 -4.01
CA GLU A 40 -8.23 2.20 -5.00
C GLU A 40 -7.76 3.65 -4.86
N LEU A 41 -7.65 4.16 -3.62
CA LEU A 41 -7.13 5.50 -3.36
C LEU A 41 -5.65 5.64 -3.76
N ALA A 42 -4.82 4.65 -3.41
CA ALA A 42 -3.41 4.63 -3.78
C ALA A 42 -3.22 4.59 -5.30
N ASP A 43 -3.99 3.77 -6.00
CA ASP A 43 -3.99 3.70 -7.46
C ASP A 43 -4.41 5.04 -8.08
N ALA A 44 -5.53 5.61 -7.62
CA ALA A 44 -6.04 6.89 -8.11
C ALA A 44 -5.03 8.03 -7.91
N TRP A 45 -4.36 8.09 -6.74
CA TRP A 45 -3.32 9.09 -6.48
C TRP A 45 -2.08 8.88 -7.35
N SER A 46 -1.69 7.63 -7.59
CA SER A 46 -0.54 7.30 -8.46
C SER A 46 -0.85 7.64 -9.93
N ALA A 47 -2.04 7.30 -10.42
CA ALA A 47 -2.54 7.69 -11.74
C ALA A 47 -2.59 9.22 -11.91
N ALA A 48 -2.93 9.95 -10.84
CA ALA A 48 -2.88 11.41 -10.78
C ALA A 48 -1.45 11.99 -10.63
N ARG A 49 -0.40 11.16 -10.76
CA ARG A 49 1.01 11.55 -10.64
C ARG A 49 1.36 12.20 -9.30
N ARG A 50 0.66 11.82 -8.21
CA ARG A 50 0.93 12.36 -6.88
C ARG A 50 2.21 11.72 -6.30
N PRO A 51 3.28 12.49 -6.07
CA PRO A 51 4.51 11.94 -5.52
C PRO A 51 4.39 11.61 -4.03
N ASN A 52 5.17 10.63 -3.59
CA ASN A 52 5.43 10.28 -2.21
C ASN A 52 6.46 11.23 -1.57
N LEU A 53 6.86 10.97 -0.33
CA LEU A 53 7.84 11.79 0.41
C LEU A 53 9.25 11.74 -0.19
N TRP A 54 9.53 10.76 -1.04
CA TRP A 54 10.80 10.57 -1.74
C TRP A 54 10.83 11.26 -3.11
N GLY A 55 9.72 11.92 -3.50
CA GLY A 55 9.59 12.57 -4.81
C GLY A 55 9.26 11.62 -5.96
N VAL A 56 8.91 10.37 -5.66
CA VAL A 56 8.57 9.32 -6.63
C VAL A 56 7.07 9.10 -6.64
N VAL A 57 6.46 8.84 -7.79
CA VAL A 57 5.05 8.39 -7.85
C VAL A 57 5.05 6.89 -7.55
N PRO A 58 4.36 6.42 -6.49
CA PRO A 58 4.33 4.99 -6.17
C PRO A 58 3.84 4.16 -7.35
N GLU A 59 4.45 3.00 -7.56
CA GLU A 59 3.99 2.02 -8.53
C GLU A 59 2.94 1.12 -7.86
N VAL A 60 1.71 1.19 -8.37
CA VAL A 60 0.59 0.37 -7.88
C VAL A 60 0.34 -0.77 -8.85
N ILE A 61 0.34 -1.99 -8.33
CA ILE A 61 0.23 -3.21 -9.15
C ILE A 61 -0.86 -4.10 -8.55
N GLU A 62 -1.91 -4.35 -9.33
CA GLU A 62 -2.93 -5.33 -8.97
C GLU A 62 -2.49 -6.74 -9.36
N MET A 63 -2.44 -7.62 -8.37
CA MET A 63 -2.05 -9.03 -8.55
C MET A 63 -3.27 -9.91 -8.78
N GLN A 64 -3.06 -11.20 -9.04
CA GLN A 64 -4.14 -12.17 -9.23
C GLN A 64 -4.77 -12.71 -7.93
N SER A 65 -4.11 -12.50 -6.78
CA SER A 65 -4.58 -12.89 -5.44
C SER A 65 -3.77 -12.21 -4.36
N GLU A 66 -4.23 -12.23 -3.10
CA GLU A 66 -3.47 -11.73 -1.96
C GLU A 66 -2.15 -12.49 -1.73
N GLY A 67 -2.12 -13.79 -2.02
CA GLY A 67 -0.88 -14.56 -2.02
C GLY A 67 0.12 -14.06 -3.08
N GLY A 68 -0.38 -13.66 -4.25
CA GLY A 68 0.39 -12.98 -5.29
C GLY A 68 0.90 -11.60 -4.85
N ALA A 69 0.03 -10.79 -4.24
CA ALA A 69 0.39 -9.49 -3.67
C ALA A 69 1.50 -9.62 -2.62
N ALA A 70 1.39 -10.58 -1.70
CA ALA A 70 2.44 -10.81 -0.70
C ALA A 70 3.77 -11.28 -1.32
N GLY A 71 3.71 -12.07 -2.40
CA GLY A 71 4.90 -12.47 -3.16
C GLY A 71 5.58 -11.28 -3.85
N ALA A 72 4.78 -10.39 -4.46
CA ALA A 72 5.27 -9.15 -5.05
C ALA A 72 5.88 -8.22 -3.99
N VAL A 73 5.23 -8.07 -2.82
CA VAL A 73 5.77 -7.32 -1.68
C VAL A 73 7.12 -7.89 -1.25
N HIS A 74 7.21 -9.20 -1.06
CA HIS A 74 8.46 -9.86 -0.66
C HIS A 74 9.58 -9.60 -1.67
N GLY A 75 9.32 -9.77 -2.97
CA GLY A 75 10.31 -9.52 -4.03
C GLY A 75 10.77 -8.07 -4.07
N ALA A 76 9.83 -7.12 -4.02
CA ALA A 76 10.14 -5.69 -4.04
C ALA A 76 11.00 -5.26 -2.83
N LEU A 77 10.66 -5.75 -1.63
CA LEU A 77 11.47 -5.53 -0.42
C LEU A 77 12.89 -6.10 -0.57
N GLN A 78 13.04 -7.30 -1.13
CA GLN A 78 14.37 -7.89 -1.37
C GLN A 78 15.22 -7.07 -2.35
N THR A 79 14.58 -6.38 -3.29
CA THR A 79 15.27 -5.47 -4.23
C THR A 79 15.54 -4.07 -3.67
N GLY A 80 15.10 -3.79 -2.44
CA GLY A 80 15.40 -2.55 -1.71
C GLY A 80 14.32 -1.46 -1.81
N ALA A 81 13.15 -1.74 -2.38
CA ALA A 81 12.06 -0.76 -2.49
C ALA A 81 11.16 -0.76 -1.26
N LEU A 82 10.81 0.42 -0.75
CA LEU A 82 9.85 0.56 0.34
C LEU A 82 8.47 0.13 -0.14
N THR A 83 7.98 -1.01 0.35
CA THR A 83 6.78 -1.67 -0.21
C THR A 83 5.67 -1.87 0.83
N THR A 84 4.42 -1.74 0.39
CA THR A 84 3.23 -1.96 1.23
C THR A 84 2.14 -2.72 0.47
N THR A 85 1.15 -3.21 1.20
CA THR A 85 -0.06 -3.87 0.68
C THR A 85 -1.22 -3.60 1.63
N PHE A 86 -2.45 -3.71 1.13
CA PHE A 86 -3.67 -3.63 1.93
C PHE A 86 -4.42 -4.95 1.85
N THR A 87 -4.85 -5.51 2.97
CA THR A 87 -5.61 -6.77 2.99
C THR A 87 -6.43 -6.90 4.27
N ALA A 88 -7.33 -7.88 4.31
CA ALA A 88 -8.12 -8.22 5.48
C ALA A 88 -8.58 -9.69 5.44
N SER A 89 -9.01 -10.22 6.59
CA SER A 89 -9.73 -11.50 6.70
C SER A 89 -9.04 -12.65 5.94
N GLN A 90 -9.70 -13.26 4.96
CA GLN A 90 -9.18 -14.38 4.18
C GLN A 90 -7.97 -14.01 3.33
N GLY A 91 -7.90 -12.78 2.86
CA GLY A 91 -6.75 -12.29 2.11
C GLY A 91 -5.47 -12.35 2.93
N LEU A 92 -5.55 -11.97 4.22
CA LEU A 92 -4.41 -12.05 5.13
C LEU A 92 -3.91 -13.49 5.32
N LEU A 93 -4.81 -14.48 5.35
CA LEU A 93 -4.41 -15.89 5.46
C LEU A 93 -3.56 -16.34 4.28
N LEU A 94 -3.86 -15.87 3.07
CA LEU A 94 -3.09 -16.17 1.88
C LEU A 94 -1.70 -15.51 1.86
N MET A 95 -1.50 -14.46 2.67
CA MET A 95 -0.21 -13.78 2.81
C MET A 95 0.74 -14.45 3.82
N ILE A 96 0.23 -15.28 4.75
CA ILE A 96 1.01 -15.87 5.86
C ILE A 96 2.30 -16.56 5.39
N PRO A 97 2.31 -17.39 4.33
CA PRO A 97 3.55 -18.03 3.89
C PRO A 97 4.65 -17.05 3.49
N ASN A 98 4.29 -15.95 2.81
CA ASN A 98 5.24 -14.88 2.47
C ASN A 98 5.61 -14.03 3.68
N MET A 99 4.71 -13.83 4.65
CA MET A 99 5.05 -13.11 5.89
C MET A 99 6.20 -13.77 6.66
N TYR A 100 6.26 -15.10 6.71
CA TYR A 100 7.41 -15.82 7.28
C TYR A 100 8.72 -15.55 6.53
N LYS A 101 8.67 -15.37 5.21
CA LYS A 101 9.83 -15.04 4.38
C LYS A 101 10.24 -13.58 4.45
N ILE A 102 9.28 -12.68 4.67
CA ILE A 102 9.55 -11.24 4.83
C ILE A 102 10.17 -10.97 6.21
N ALA A 103 9.69 -11.65 7.25
CA ALA A 103 10.13 -11.41 8.63
C ALA A 103 11.45 -12.10 9.00
N GLY A 104 11.77 -13.22 8.36
CA GLY A 104 12.97 -14.04 8.64
C GLY A 104 14.10 -13.76 7.67
#